data_AF-A0A535W2N3-F1
#
_entry.id   AF-A0A535W2N3-F1
#
_cell.length_a   1.000
_cell.length_b   1.000
_cell.length_c   1.000
_cell.angle_alpha   90.00
_cell.angle_beta   90.00
_cell.angle_gamma   90.00
#
_symmetry.space_group_name_H-M   'P 1'
#
loop_
_entity.id
_entity.type
_entity.pdbx_description
1 polymer ?
#
loop_
_entity_poly.entity_id
_entity_poly.type
_entity_poly.pdbx_seq_one_letter_code
_entity_poly.pdbx_strand_id
1 'polypeptide(L)'
;MTGLALDVAGNSASASISYNVGPWTIVGFDKPVDMGSMNSQKGGAPVPLKFEVFVGSVELTTLDAIASIEQQRFSCDTSAPMGTPTAIPAAPGFTLRYDAGAGQFVGKWDSPKLPGTCWLVNLRTADGSSISAAFKLK
;
A
#
# COMPACT_ATOMS: atom_id res chain seq x y z
N MET A 1 18.34 -7.08 15.95
CA MET A 1 18.35 -8.53 16.23
C MET A 1 19.46 -8.79 17.23
N THR A 2 19.21 -9.56 18.28
CA THR A 2 20.19 -9.82 19.35
C THR A 2 20.68 -11.26 19.26
N GLY A 3 21.99 -11.46 19.10
CA GLY A 3 22.61 -12.78 19.16
C GLY A 3 23.16 -13.04 20.57
N LEU A 4 22.86 -14.21 21.13
CA LEU A 4 23.47 -14.69 22.37
C LEU A 4 24.52 -15.76 22.03
N ALA A 5 25.75 -15.58 22.50
CA ALA A 5 26.76 -16.62 22.50
C ALA A 5 27.02 -17.04 23.96
N LEU A 6 26.98 -18.35 24.21
CA LEU A 6 27.27 -18.98 25.50
C LEU A 6 28.50 -19.88 25.33
N ASP A 7 29.53 -19.71 26.16
CA ASP A 7 30.67 -20.64 26.20
C ASP A 7 30.46 -21.78 27.20
N VAL A 8 31.32 -22.80 27.15
CA VAL A 8 31.25 -23.99 28.02
C VAL A 8 31.44 -23.66 29.51
N ALA A 9 32.08 -22.54 29.83
CA ALA A 9 32.28 -22.06 31.21
C ALA A 9 31.09 -21.24 31.72
N GLY A 10 30.02 -21.07 30.92
CA GLY A 10 28.82 -20.33 31.30
C GLY A 10 28.95 -18.82 31.11
N ASN A 11 30.01 -18.33 30.45
CA ASN A 11 30.08 -16.91 30.12
C ASN A 11 29.15 -16.64 28.94
N SER A 12 28.34 -15.59 29.06
CA SER A 12 27.47 -15.14 27.98
C SER A 12 27.88 -13.74 27.53
N ALA A 13 27.94 -13.56 26.21
CA ALA A 13 28.12 -12.25 25.58
C ALA A 13 26.98 -12.03 24.59
N SER A 14 26.37 -10.85 24.66
CA SER A 14 25.37 -10.42 23.70
C SER A 14 25.96 -9.33 22.81
N ALA A 15 25.74 -9.47 21.51
CA ALA A 15 26.02 -8.43 20.53
C ALA A 15 24.71 -7.99 19.89
N SER A 16 24.47 -6.68 19.91
CA SER A 16 23.35 -6.05 19.25
C SER A 16 23.82 -5.45 17.94
N ILE A 17 23.18 -5.80 16.83
CA ILE A 17 23.33 -5.06 15.59
C ILE A 17 22.06 -4.25 15.35
N SER A 18 22.23 -2.94 15.15
CA SER A 18 21.23 -2.04 14.61
C SER A 18 21.47 -1.89 13.10
N TYR A 19 20.43 -2.09 12.31
CA TYR A 19 20.42 -1.74 10.89
C TYR A 19 19.38 -0.63 10.72
N ASN A 20 19.78 0.46 10.07
CA ASN A 20 18.86 1.52 9.67
C ASN A 20 18.38 1.21 8.25
N VAL A 21 17.19 0.64 8.11
CA VAL A 21 16.58 0.44 6.81
C VAL A 21 15.94 1.76 6.41
N GLY A 22 16.44 2.40 5.35
CA GLY A 22 15.80 3.60 4.81
C GLY A 22 14.37 3.28 4.34
N PRO A 23 13.45 4.27 4.37
CA PRO A 23 12.08 4.04 3.95
C PRO A 23 12.04 3.59 2.48
N TRP A 24 11.14 2.66 2.19
CA TRP A 24 10.90 2.18 0.83
C TRP A 24 10.24 3.29 0.01
N THR A 25 10.61 3.34 -1.26
CA THR A 25 10.00 4.28 -2.21
C THR A 25 8.86 3.57 -2.93
N ILE A 26 7.72 4.25 -3.04
CA ILE A 26 6.56 3.74 -3.77
C ILE A 26 6.28 4.69 -4.92
N VAL A 27 6.13 4.16 -6.12
CA VAL A 27 5.81 4.93 -7.33
C VAL A 27 4.45 4.46 -7.84
N GLY A 28 3.56 5.42 -8.09
CA GLY A 28 2.16 5.17 -8.46
C GLY A 28 1.19 5.90 -7.52
N PHE A 29 -0.11 5.63 -7.58
CA PHE A 29 -0.75 4.76 -8.55
C PHE A 29 -0.66 5.34 -9.97
N ASP A 30 -0.29 4.51 -10.93
CA ASP A 30 -0.18 4.92 -12.33
C ASP A 30 -1.55 5.16 -12.98
N LYS A 31 -1.51 5.81 -14.15
CA LYS A 31 -2.69 6.05 -14.98
C LYS A 31 -3.54 4.78 -15.13
N PRO A 32 -4.87 4.91 -14.95
CA PRO A 32 -5.68 6.12 -14.98
C PRO A 32 -5.82 6.86 -13.65
N VAL A 33 -5.16 6.43 -12.58
CA VAL A 33 -5.18 7.18 -11.31
C VAL A 33 -4.25 8.39 -11.45
N ASP A 34 -4.75 9.56 -11.07
CA ASP A 34 -3.99 10.80 -11.00
C ASP A 34 -3.61 11.10 -9.55
N MET A 35 -2.31 11.06 -9.27
CA MET A 35 -1.76 11.27 -7.93
C MET A 35 -1.70 12.76 -7.59
N GLY A 36 -2.12 13.12 -6.38
CA GLY A 36 -2.20 14.53 -5.94
C GLY A 36 -3.47 15.27 -6.40
N SER A 37 -4.33 14.61 -7.18
CA SER A 37 -5.61 15.14 -7.65
C SER A 37 -6.80 14.36 -7.08
N MET A 38 -7.99 14.97 -7.15
CA MET A 38 -9.25 14.27 -6.88
C MET A 38 -9.72 13.51 -8.12
N ASN A 39 -9.61 12.19 -8.10
CA ASN A 39 -10.04 11.32 -9.20
C ASN A 39 -11.57 11.22 -9.27
N SER A 40 -12.18 11.46 -10.43
CA SER A 40 -13.64 11.36 -10.60
C SER A 40 -14.04 10.03 -11.25
N GLN A 41 -14.64 9.13 -10.47
CA GLN A 41 -14.95 7.75 -10.86
C GLN A 41 -16.44 7.45 -10.69
N LYS A 42 -17.04 6.65 -11.58
CA LYS A 42 -18.41 6.16 -11.38
C LYS A 42 -18.45 5.22 -10.17
N GLY A 43 -19.37 5.43 -9.22
CA GLY A 43 -19.53 4.53 -8.08
C GLY A 43 -19.79 3.08 -8.53
N GLY A 44 -19.08 2.11 -7.95
CA GLY A 44 -19.17 0.70 -8.35
C GLY A 44 -18.28 0.30 -9.53
N ALA A 45 -17.60 1.23 -10.19
CA ALA A 45 -16.72 0.90 -11.29
C ALA A 45 -15.32 0.50 -10.76
N PRO A 46 -14.64 -0.41 -11.47
CA PRO A 46 -13.30 -0.84 -11.11
C PRO A 46 -12.28 0.26 -11.38
N VAL A 47 -11.32 0.41 -10.47
CA VAL A 47 -10.15 1.27 -10.62
C VAL A 47 -8.91 0.38 -10.56
N PRO A 48 -8.07 0.34 -11.61
CA PRO A 48 -6.82 -0.38 -11.55
C PRO A 48 -5.83 0.38 -10.66
N LEU A 49 -5.22 -0.33 -9.72
CA LEU A 49 -4.21 0.18 -8.80
C LEU A 49 -2.85 -0.35 -9.24
N LYS A 50 -2.06 0.48 -9.88
CA LYS A 50 -0.81 0.10 -10.53
C LYS A 50 0.36 0.80 -9.86
N PHE A 51 1.35 0.09 -9.38
CA PHE A 51 2.42 0.71 -8.59
C PHE A 51 3.68 -0.16 -8.52
N GLU A 52 4.79 0.48 -8.19
CA GLU A 52 6.10 -0.13 -8.02
C GLU A 52 6.61 0.17 -6.60
N VAL A 53 7.44 -0.70 -6.05
CA VAL A 53 8.02 -0.56 -4.70
C VAL A 53 9.52 -0.79 -4.78
N PHE A 54 10.31 0.09 -4.18
CA PHE A 54 11.76 0.06 -4.22
C PHE A 54 12.40 0.17 -2.85
N VAL A 55 13.49 -0.57 -2.65
CA VAL A 55 14.45 -0.37 -1.55
C VAL A 55 15.73 0.19 -2.15
N GLY A 56 15.94 1.49 -1.99
CA GLY A 56 16.99 2.18 -2.73
C GLY A 56 16.75 2.07 -4.24
N SER A 57 17.67 1.45 -4.96
CA SER A 57 17.57 1.21 -6.41
C SER A 57 17.05 -0.18 -6.79
N VAL A 58 16.67 -1.01 -5.81
CA VAL A 58 16.22 -2.39 -6.03
C VAL A 58 14.70 -2.42 -6.00
N GLU A 59 14.08 -2.86 -7.10
CA GLU A 59 12.64 -3.09 -7.16
C GLU A 59 12.26 -4.36 -6.39
N LEU A 60 11.20 -4.28 -5.58
CA LEU A 60 10.59 -5.41 -4.92
C LEU A 60 9.46 -5.96 -5.77
N THR A 61 9.49 -7.26 -6.02
CA THR A 61 8.56 -7.92 -6.95
C THR A 61 7.69 -8.98 -6.26
N THR A 62 7.80 -9.13 -4.94
CA THR A 62 7.07 -10.15 -4.15
C THR A 62 5.97 -9.50 -3.33
N LEU A 63 4.87 -10.24 -3.12
CA LEU A 63 3.72 -9.74 -2.37
C LEU A 63 4.01 -9.48 -0.89
N ASP A 64 5.05 -10.10 -0.32
CA ASP A 64 5.50 -9.87 1.05
C ASP A 64 5.97 -8.42 1.28
N ALA A 65 6.24 -7.67 0.20
CA ALA A 65 6.52 -6.25 0.27
C ALA A 65 5.28 -5.42 0.63
N ILE A 66 4.07 -5.96 0.47
CA ILE A 66 2.81 -5.23 0.60
C ILE A 66 2.14 -5.62 1.91
N ALA A 67 2.00 -4.66 2.82
CA ALA A 67 1.36 -4.89 4.12
C ALA A 67 -0.17 -4.82 4.01
N SER A 68 -0.70 -3.77 3.38
CA SER A 68 -2.14 -3.63 3.17
C SER A 68 -2.46 -2.68 2.02
N ILE A 69 -3.66 -2.87 1.45
CA ILE A 69 -4.33 -1.87 0.63
C ILE A 69 -5.71 -1.65 1.24
N GLU A 70 -5.98 -0.42 1.64
CA GLU A 70 -7.15 -0.04 2.42
C GLU A 70 -7.91 1.09 1.73
N GLN A 71 -9.19 1.17 2.04
CA GLN A 71 -10.05 2.28 1.68
C GLN A 71 -10.62 2.93 2.93
N GLN A 72 -10.78 4.25 2.90
CA GLN A 72 -11.45 5.02 3.93
C GLN A 72 -12.29 6.12 3.32
N ARG A 73 -13.49 6.34 3.85
CA ARG A 73 -14.32 7.49 3.44
C ARG A 73 -13.78 8.77 4.07
N PHE A 74 -13.92 9.90 3.39
CA PHE A 74 -13.68 11.21 3.97
C PHE A 74 -14.74 12.22 3.52
N SER A 75 -14.85 13.32 4.26
CA SER A 75 -15.74 14.43 3.94
C SER A 75 -15.26 15.15 2.68
N CYS A 76 -16.07 15.19 1.63
CA CYS A 76 -15.70 15.89 0.40
C CYS A 76 -15.43 17.39 0.60
N ASP A 77 -16.03 18.01 1.62
CA ASP A 77 -15.95 19.45 1.84
C ASP A 77 -14.77 19.83 2.75
N THR A 78 -14.54 19.03 3.80
CA THR A 78 -13.54 19.33 4.84
C THR A 78 -12.30 18.45 4.78
N SER A 79 -12.30 17.44 3.92
CA SER A 79 -11.27 16.39 3.85
C SER A 79 -11.08 15.60 5.16
N ALA A 80 -12.00 15.74 6.12
CA ALA A 80 -11.93 15.03 7.39
C ALA A 80 -12.19 13.53 7.18
N PRO A 81 -11.34 12.63 7.71
CA PRO A 81 -11.59 11.19 7.65
C PRO A 81 -12.93 10.81 8.31
N MET A 82 -13.61 9.84 7.73
CA MET A 82 -14.91 9.34 8.22
C MET A 82 -14.84 7.82 8.42
N GLY A 83 -15.13 7.37 9.64
CA GLY A 83 -15.00 5.95 10.00
C GLY A 83 -13.55 5.48 10.03
N THR A 84 -13.36 4.17 10.18
CA THR A 84 -12.03 3.54 10.19
C THR A 84 -11.63 3.08 8.79
N PRO A 85 -10.33 3.09 8.44
CA PRO A 85 -9.84 2.39 7.26
C PRO A 85 -10.27 0.92 7.26
N THR A 86 -10.55 0.39 6.07
CA THR A 86 -10.95 -1.00 5.88
C THR A 86 -10.16 -1.59 4.73
N ALA A 87 -9.75 -2.85 4.85
CA ALA A 87 -9.08 -3.54 3.76
C ALA A 87 -9.95 -3.54 2.51
N ILE A 88 -9.34 -3.33 1.34
CA ILE A 88 -10.03 -3.52 0.07
C ILE A 88 -10.38 -5.00 -0.05
N PRO A 89 -11.67 -5.35 -0.20
CA PRO A 89 -12.07 -6.76 -0.33
C PRO A 89 -11.40 -7.38 -1.56
N ALA A 90 -10.91 -8.61 -1.42
CA ALA A 90 -10.48 -9.39 -2.57
C ALA A 90 -11.69 -9.59 -3.51
N ALA A 91 -11.59 -9.07 -4.73
CA ALA A 91 -12.66 -9.22 -5.71
C ALA A 91 -12.56 -10.58 -6.42
N PRO A 92 -13.70 -11.23 -6.77
CA PRO A 92 -13.67 -12.45 -7.56
C PRO A 92 -12.89 -12.26 -8.87
N GLY A 93 -11.93 -13.14 -9.14
CA GLY A 93 -11.08 -13.08 -10.33
C GLY A 93 -10.00 -12.00 -10.30
N PHE A 94 -9.79 -11.33 -9.17
CA PHE A 94 -8.74 -10.34 -9.02
C PHE A 94 -7.98 -10.50 -7.70
N THR A 95 -6.71 -10.89 -7.82
CA THR A 95 -5.74 -10.94 -6.73
C THR A 95 -4.63 -9.95 -7.05
N LEU A 96 -4.20 -9.16 -6.06
CA LEU A 96 -2.99 -8.36 -6.18
C LEU A 96 -1.85 -9.26 -6.63
N ARG A 97 -1.15 -8.86 -7.69
CA ARG A 97 -0.05 -9.65 -8.26
C ARG A 97 1.03 -8.73 -8.79
N TYR A 98 2.24 -9.25 -8.87
CA TYR A 98 3.29 -8.62 -9.64
C TYR A 98 3.16 -9.02 -11.13
N ASP A 99 3.22 -8.05 -12.03
CA ASP A 99 3.22 -8.24 -13.47
C ASP A 99 4.64 -8.07 -14.01
N ALA A 100 5.34 -9.17 -14.25
CA ALA A 100 6.72 -9.14 -14.72
C ALA A 100 6.87 -8.58 -16.15
N GLY A 101 5.82 -8.62 -16.96
CA GLY A 101 5.85 -8.03 -18.30
C GLY A 101 5.72 -6.51 -18.27
N ALA A 102 4.99 -5.98 -17.28
CA ALA A 102 4.79 -4.54 -17.09
C ALA A 102 5.71 -3.92 -16.04
N GLY A 103 6.48 -4.72 -15.30
CA GLY A 103 7.42 -4.27 -14.25
C GLY A 103 6.72 -3.53 -13.11
N GLN A 104 5.61 -4.06 -12.59
CA GLN A 104 4.84 -3.38 -11.55
C GLN A 104 3.85 -4.33 -10.86
N PHE A 105 3.41 -3.96 -9.66
CA PHE A 105 2.23 -4.55 -9.03
C PHE A 105 0.96 -4.04 -9.71
N VAL A 106 0.04 -4.97 -9.94
CA VAL A 106 -1.30 -4.68 -10.46
C VAL A 106 -2.36 -5.15 -9.48
N GLY A 107 -3.12 -4.17 -9.02
CA GLY A 107 -4.22 -4.21 -8.08
C GLY A 107 -5.53 -3.73 -8.73
N LYS A 108 -6.65 -3.94 -8.03
CA LYS A 108 -7.96 -3.42 -8.43
C LYS A 108 -8.72 -3.04 -7.19
N TRP A 109 -9.31 -1.86 -7.24
CA TRP A 109 -10.29 -1.40 -6.28
C TRP A 109 -11.67 -1.31 -6.96
N ASP A 110 -12.61 -2.13 -6.51
CA ASP A 110 -14.02 -1.97 -6.87
C ASP A 110 -14.62 -0.92 -5.94
N SER A 111 -14.76 0.31 -6.44
CA SER A 111 -15.27 1.41 -5.64
C SER A 111 -16.68 1.11 -5.09
N PRO A 112 -17.03 1.56 -3.88
CA PRO A 112 -18.39 1.41 -3.38
C PRO A 112 -19.45 2.01 -4.31
N LYS A 113 -20.64 1.41 -4.37
CA LYS A 113 -21.79 1.92 -5.16
C LYS A 113 -22.48 3.08 -4.45
N LEU A 114 -21.72 4.12 -4.09
CA LEU A 114 -22.16 5.25 -3.29
C LEU A 114 -21.79 6.58 -3.98
N PRO A 115 -22.55 7.01 -5.01
CA PRO A 115 -22.29 8.28 -5.69
C PRO A 115 -22.38 9.46 -4.71
N GLY A 116 -21.62 10.52 -5.00
CA GLY A 116 -21.53 11.73 -4.16
C GLY A 116 -20.58 11.60 -2.96
N THR A 117 -19.88 10.48 -2.80
CA THR A 117 -18.98 10.24 -1.65
C THR A 117 -17.50 10.32 -2.05
N CYS A 118 -16.65 10.70 -1.08
CA CYS A 118 -15.21 10.80 -1.27
C CYS A 118 -14.46 9.70 -0.50
N TRP A 119 -13.47 9.12 -1.14
CA TRP A 119 -12.74 7.94 -0.67
C TRP A 119 -11.25 8.11 -0.87
N LEU A 120 -10.49 7.70 0.14
CA LEU A 120 -9.05 7.58 0.08
C LEU A 120 -8.71 6.10 -0.07
N VAL A 121 -7.91 5.76 -1.08
CA VAL A 121 -7.28 4.45 -1.20
C VAL A 121 -5.83 4.58 -0.77
N ASN A 122 -5.44 3.84 0.26
CA ASN A 122 -4.09 3.85 0.82
C ASN A 122 -3.41 2.50 0.58
N LEU A 123 -2.18 2.54 0.07
CA LEU A 123 -1.28 1.40 0.01
C LEU A 123 -0.23 1.57 1.09
N ARG A 124 0.04 0.51 1.84
CA ARG A 124 1.10 0.45 2.84
C ARG A 124 2.03 -0.74 2.57
N THR A 125 3.32 -0.49 2.59
CA THR A 125 4.38 -1.50 2.44
C THR A 125 4.79 -2.09 3.79
N ALA A 126 5.50 -3.22 3.75
CA ALA A 126 5.93 -3.96 4.94
C ALA A 126 6.85 -3.16 5.89
N ASP A 127 7.62 -2.20 5.36
CA ASP A 127 8.43 -1.26 6.16
C ASP A 127 7.61 -0.12 6.79
N GLY A 128 6.34 0.01 6.42
CA GLY A 128 5.43 1.07 6.89
C GLY A 128 5.33 2.29 5.98
N SER A 129 6.07 2.34 4.86
CA SER A 129 5.92 3.40 3.86
C SER A 129 4.53 3.33 3.20
N SER A 130 4.02 4.47 2.73
CA SER A 130 2.66 4.50 2.15
C SER A 130 2.45 5.56 1.09
N ILE A 131 1.49 5.32 0.20
CA ILE A 131 0.95 6.28 -0.76
C ILE A 131 -0.57 6.24 -0.73
N SER A 132 -1.21 7.34 -1.12
CA SER A 132 -2.67 7.43 -1.14
C SER A 132 -3.19 8.16 -2.37
N ALA A 133 -4.34 7.72 -2.88
CA ALA A 133 -5.09 8.42 -3.93
C ALA A 133 -6.50 8.75 -3.47
N ALA A 134 -6.96 9.96 -3.80
CA ALA A 134 -8.29 10.45 -3.47
C ALA A 134 -9.25 10.30 -4.65
N PHE A 135 -10.46 9.85 -4.37
CA PHE A 135 -11.52 9.62 -5.34
C PHE A 135 -12.83 10.27 -4.90
N LYS A 136 -13.50 10.95 -5.82
CA LYS A 136 -14.90 11.37 -5.72
C LYS A 136 -15.74 10.48 -6.61
N LEU A 137 -16.71 9.81 -6.01
CA LEU A 137 -17.62 8.94 -6.74
C LEU A 137 -18.77 9.76 -7.33
N LYS A 138 -19.03 9.60 -8.62
CA LYS A 138 -20.16 10.21 -9.35
C LYS A 138 -21.22 9.18 -9.70
#